data_AF-A0A1T5DE11-F1
#
_entry.id   AF-A0A1T5DE11-F1
#
_cell.length_a   1.000
_cell.length_b   1.000
_cell.length_c   1.000
_cell.angle_alpha   90.00
_cell.angle_beta   90.00
_cell.angle_gamma   90.00
#
_symmetry.space_group_name_H-M   'P 1'
#
loop_
_entity.id
_entity.type
_entity.pdbx_description
1 polymer ?
#
loop_
_entity_poly.entity_id
_entity_poly.type
_entity_poly.pdbx_seq_one_letter_code
_entity_poly.pdbx_strand_id
1 'polypeptide(L)' 'MYFFRKPDPNRPTNFNLKVMHYINALAIIMFVGGILYKLLDWFVLSK' A
#
# COMPACT_ATOMS: atom_id res chain seq x y z
N MET A 1 -8.41 27.26 1.32
CA MET A 1 -9.26 26.05 1.21
C MET A 1 -9.05 25.40 -0.16
N TYR A 2 -8.16 24.40 -0.28
CA TYR A 2 -7.93 23.66 -1.53
C TYR A 2 -8.94 22.50 -1.73
N PHE A 3 -9.63 22.11 -0.67
CA PHE A 3 -10.54 20.95 -0.62
C PHE A 3 -11.89 21.14 -1.33
N PHE A 4 -12.31 22.39 -1.60
CA PHE A 4 -13.57 22.69 -2.32
C PHE A 4 -13.35 23.11 -3.77
N ARG A 5 -12.11 23.01 -4.26
CA ARG A 5 -11.80 23.33 -5.66
C ARG A 5 -12.22 22.16 -6.54
N LYS A 6 -13.05 22.44 -7.55
CA LYS A 6 -13.42 21.45 -8.58
C LYS A 6 -12.14 20.83 -9.17
N PRO A 7 -12.11 19.51 -9.41
CA PRO A 7 -10.96 18.87 -10.03
C PRO A 7 -10.70 19.53 -11.39
N ASP A 8 -9.45 19.94 -11.59
CA ASP A 8 -9.02 20.56 -12.85
C ASP A 8 -8.98 19.48 -13.95
N PRO A 9 -9.81 19.61 -15.01
CA PRO A 9 -9.93 18.60 -16.06
C PRO A 9 -8.65 18.48 -16.91
N ASN A 10 -7.75 19.46 -16.87
CA ASN A 10 -6.49 19.44 -17.62
C ASN A 10 -5.35 18.76 -16.86
N ARG A 11 -5.57 18.23 -15.65
CA ARG A 11 -4.51 17.57 -14.89
C ARG A 11 -4.14 16.24 -15.55
N PRO A 12 -2.85 15.99 -15.82
CA PRO A 12 -2.42 14.75 -16.42
C PRO A 12 -2.72 13.59 -15.47
N THR A 13 -3.51 12.63 -15.93
CA THR A 13 -3.67 11.35 -15.24
C THR A 13 -2.38 10.56 -15.43
N ASN A 14 -1.48 10.63 -14.46
CA ASN A 14 -0.19 9.96 -14.55
C ASN A 14 -0.32 8.49 -14.12
N PHE A 15 -0.35 7.57 -15.09
CA PHE A 15 -0.40 6.13 -14.86
C PHE A 15 0.77 5.66 -13.98
N ASN A 16 1.96 6.22 -14.17
CA ASN A 16 3.15 5.84 -13.41
C ASN A 16 3.00 6.13 -11.90
N LEU A 17 2.34 7.23 -11.54
CA LEU A 17 2.06 7.56 -10.13
C LEU A 17 1.08 6.57 -9.50
N LYS A 18 0.05 6.14 -10.25
CA LYS A 18 -0.90 5.11 -9.77
C LYS A 18 -0.18 3.77 -9.54
N VAL A 19 0.65 3.36 -10.49
CA VAL A 19 1.43 2.11 -10.40
C VAL A 19 2.42 2.17 -9.23
N MET A 20 3.11 3.29 -9.02
CA MET A 20 4.02 3.48 -7.89
C MET A 20 3.31 3.30 -6.54
N HIS A 21 2.12 3.89 -6.37
CA HIS A 21 1.32 3.69 -5.15
C HIS A 21 0.89 2.23 -4.99
N TYR A 22 0.54 1.56 -6.08
CA TYR A 22 0.16 0.16 -6.07
C TYR A 22 1.30 -0.75 -5.62
N ILE A 23 2.50 -0.55 -6.18
CA ILE A 23 3.71 -1.29 -5.80
C ILE A 23 4.04 -1.06 -4.32
N ASN A 24 3.97 0.19 -3.85
CA ASN A 24 4.22 0.50 -2.45
C ASN A 24 3.20 -0.16 -1.51
N ALA A 25 1.91 -0.13 -1.85
CA ALA A 25 0.87 -0.79 -1.07
C ALA A 25 1.09 -2.31 -1.03
N LEU A 26 1.43 -2.91 -2.16
CA LEU A 26 1.74 -4.35 -2.26
C LEU A 26 2.94 -4.72 -1.40
N ALA A 27 4.01 -3.91 -1.41
CA ALA A 27 5.21 -4.14 -0.61
C ALA A 27 4.90 -4.14 0.90
N ILE A 28 4.07 -3.20 1.37
CA ILE A 28 3.65 -3.13 2.78
C ILE A 28 2.82 -4.36 3.16
N ILE A 29 1.87 -4.76 2.31
CA ILE A 29 1.03 -5.95 2.55
C ILE A 29 1.89 -7.20 2.68
N MET A 30 2.84 -7.41 1.76
CA MET A 30 3.75 -8.56 1.79
C MET A 30 4.63 -8.54 3.05
N PHE A 31 5.15 -7.38 3.42
CA PHE A 31 5.99 -7.23 4.62
C PHE A 31 5.22 -7.55 5.90
N VAL A 32 4.05 -6.97 6.08
CA VAL A 32 3.18 -7.23 7.25
C VAL A 32 2.73 -8.69 7.26
N GLY A 33 2.34 -9.24 6.12
CA GLY A 33 1.98 -10.66 5.98
C GLY A 33 3.11 -11.60 6.39
N GLY A 34 4.35 -11.29 5.99
CA GLY A 34 5.54 -12.05 6.40
C GLY A 34 5.81 -11.98 7.91
N ILE A 35 5.67 -10.80 8.52
CA ILE A 35 5.77 -10.65 9.98
C ILE A 35 4.70 -11.48 10.69
N LEU A 36 3.44 -11.38 10.26
CA LEU A 36 2.34 -12.13 10.84
C LEU A 36 2.56 -13.64 10.71
N TYR A 37 2.97 -14.11 9.54
CA TYR A 37 3.32 -15.51 9.32
C TYR A 37 4.42 -15.96 10.28
N LYS A 38 5.49 -15.16 10.44
CA LYS A 38 6.58 -15.50 11.36
C LYS A 38 6.19 -15.48 12.82
N LEU A 39 5.32 -14.57 13.23
CA LEU A 39 4.78 -14.58 14.59
C LEU A 39 3.93 -15.82 14.83
N LEU A 40 3.02 -16.16 13.90
CA LEU A 40 2.20 -17.37 13.98
C LEU A 40 3.06 -18.63 14.01
N ASP A 41 4.04 -18.74 13.12
CA ASP A 41 5.04 -19.81 13.10
C ASP A 41 5.73 -19.92 14.46
N TRP A 42 6.22 -18.80 15.02
CA TRP A 42 6.85 -18.80 16.33
C TRP A 42 5.92 -19.23 17.47
N PHE A 43 4.65 -18.80 17.48
CA PHE A 43 3.65 -19.21 18.47
C PHE A 43 3.25 -20.68 18.33
N VAL A 44 3.20 -21.22 17.11
CA VAL A 44 2.82 -22.61 16.84
C VAL A 44 3.99 -23.58 17.07
N LEU A 45 5.22 -23.20 16.67
CA LEU A 45 6.43 -24.01 16.83
C LEU A 45 7.11 -23.86 18.21
N SER A 46 6.80 -22.82 19.00
CA SER A 46 7.26 -22.73 20.41
C SER A 46 6.41 -23.57 21.38
N LYS A 47 5.61 -24.49 20.87
CA LYS A 47 4.96 -25.54 21.64
C LYS A 47 5.76 -26.84 21.59
#